data_AF-A0A6I3KNM6-F1
#
_entry.id   AF-A0A6I3KNM6-F1
#
_cell.length_a   1.000
_cell.length_b   1.000
_cell.length_c   1.000
_cell.angle_alpha   90.00
_cell.angle_beta   90.00
_cell.angle_gamma   90.00
#
_symmetry.space_group_name_H-M   'P 1'
#
loop_
_entity.id
_entity.type
_entity.pdbx_description
1 polymer ?
#
loop_
_entity_poly.entity_id
_entity_poly.type
_entity_poly.pdbx_seq_one_letter_code
_entity_poly.pdbx_strand_id
1 'polypeptide(L)'
;MLASTPPTRFAAIALALTASMIAATAAQAQFRRGVKPYYSESYETRGPQRGYEGYVAPDYYCSYKRFPNRECTTGAGGKQRCRVVSWRLEQTCQ
;
A
#
# COMPACT_ATOMS: atom_id res chain seq x y z
N MET A 1 53.58 -22.11 9.72
CA MET A 1 52.17 -22.21 10.16
C MET A 1 51.32 -21.60 9.05
N LEU A 2 50.63 -22.42 8.24
CA LEU A 2 49.66 -21.95 7.24
C LEU A 2 48.28 -21.91 7.89
N ALA A 3 47.69 -20.73 8.00
CA ALA A 3 46.28 -20.57 8.37
C ALA A 3 45.45 -20.51 7.08
N SER A 4 44.69 -21.57 6.80
CA SER A 4 43.66 -21.57 5.77
C SER A 4 42.44 -20.81 6.28
N THR A 5 42.00 -19.79 5.53
CA THR A 5 40.74 -19.10 5.80
C THR A 5 39.66 -19.69 4.87
N PRO A 6 38.49 -20.10 5.40
CA PRO A 6 37.48 -20.81 4.61
C PRO A 6 36.75 -19.87 3.64
N PRO A 7 36.44 -20.33 2.39
CA PRO A 7 35.82 -19.53 1.33
C PRO A 7 34.29 -19.45 1.46
N THR A 8 33.73 -19.39 2.67
CA THR A 8 32.28 -19.52 2.89
C THR A 8 31.51 -18.20 2.99
N ARG A 9 32.17 -17.04 2.93
CA ARG A 9 31.49 -15.74 3.10
C ARG A 9 31.09 -15.02 1.80
N PHE A 10 31.56 -15.48 0.64
CA PHE A 10 31.26 -14.83 -0.65
C PHE A 10 30.05 -15.42 -1.39
N ALA A 11 29.56 -16.60 -1.00
CA ALA A 11 28.42 -17.25 -1.68
C ALA A 11 27.05 -16.66 -1.28
N ALA A 12 26.95 -15.99 -0.13
CA ALA A 12 25.66 -15.52 0.40
C ALA A 12 25.12 -14.25 -0.30
N ILE A 13 25.99 -13.46 -0.95
CA ILE A 13 25.58 -12.19 -1.59
C ILE A 13 25.04 -12.41 -3.01
N ALA A 14 25.49 -13.45 -3.71
CA ALA A 14 25.05 -13.75 -5.08
C ALA A 14 23.60 -14.27 -5.16
N LEU A 15 23.08 -14.91 -4.10
CA LEU A 15 21.72 -15.46 -4.09
C LEU A 15 20.63 -14.39 -3.88
N ALA A 16 20.96 -13.25 -3.26
CA ALA A 16 19.99 -12.20 -2.98
C ALA A 16 19.61 -11.39 -4.24
N LEU A 17 20.52 -11.26 -5.21
CA LEU A 17 20.31 -10.49 -6.44
C LEU A 17 19.47 -11.24 -7.50
N THR A 18 19.49 -12.57 -7.51
CA THR A 18 18.69 -13.36 -8.45
C THR A 18 17.22 -13.46 -8.02
N ALA A 19 16.94 -13.49 -6.71
CA ALA A 19 15.58 -13.51 -6.17
C ALA A 19 14.73 -12.30 -6.62
N SER A 20 15.34 -11.11 -6.69
CA SER A 20 14.65 -9.89 -7.15
C SER A 20 14.23 -9.92 -8.63
N MET A 21 14.99 -10.60 -9.50
CA MET A 21 14.66 -10.67 -10.93
C MET A 21 13.50 -11.63 -11.22
N ILE A 22 13.34 -12.68 -10.42
CA ILE A 22 12.26 -13.67 -10.57
C ILE A 22 10.91 -13.07 -10.11
N ALA A 23 10.93 -12.28 -9.03
CA ALA A 23 9.74 -11.57 -8.56
C ALA A 23 9.27 -10.49 -9.56
N ALA A 24 10.21 -9.77 -10.20
CA ALA A 24 9.89 -8.77 -11.21
C ALA A 24 9.24 -9.38 -12.47
N THR A 25 9.74 -10.53 -12.93
CA THR A 25 9.18 -11.23 -14.11
C THR A 25 7.79 -11.80 -13.86
N ALA A 26 7.50 -12.29 -12.64
CA ALA A 26 6.17 -12.77 -12.27
C ALA A 26 5.10 -11.65 -12.30
N ALA A 27 5.41 -10.49 -11.73
CA ALA A 27 4.51 -9.33 -11.75
C ALA A 27 4.26 -8.81 -13.18
N GLN A 28 5.31 -8.80 -14.02
CA GLN A 28 5.19 -8.44 -15.44
C GLN A 28 4.41 -9.49 -16.25
N ALA A 29 4.53 -10.78 -15.93
CA ALA A 29 3.81 -11.86 -16.60
C ALA A 29 2.30 -11.84 -16.30
N GLN A 30 1.88 -11.43 -15.10
CA GLN A 30 0.46 -11.25 -14.76
C GLN A 30 -0.19 -10.13 -15.57
N PHE A 31 0.52 -9.01 -15.74
CA PHE A 31 0.09 -7.89 -16.59
C PHE A 31 -0.11 -8.30 -18.05
N ARG A 32 0.75 -9.19 -18.58
CA ARG A 32 0.66 -9.68 -19.97
C ARG A 32 -0.51 -10.64 -20.22
N ARG A 33 -1.13 -11.22 -19.17
CA ARG A 33 -2.30 -12.10 -19.29
C ARG A 33 -3.63 -11.34 -19.27
N GLY A 34 -3.61 -10.00 -19.29
CA GLY A 34 -4.82 -9.17 -19.21
C GLY A 34 -5.44 -9.11 -17.82
N VAL A 35 -4.82 -9.74 -16.81
CA VAL A 35 -5.28 -9.67 -15.42
C VAL A 35 -4.83 -8.33 -14.85
N LYS A 36 -5.78 -7.44 -14.60
CA LYS A 36 -5.51 -6.15 -13.95
C LYS A 36 -5.26 -6.42 -12.46
N PRO A 37 -4.16 -5.92 -11.89
CA PRO A 37 -3.86 -6.17 -10.48
C PRO A 37 -4.85 -5.43 -9.59
N TYR A 38 -5.12 -5.97 -8.40
CA TYR A 38 -5.75 -5.19 -7.35
C TYR A 38 -4.84 -4.00 -7.01
N TYR A 39 -5.40 -2.79 -7.02
CA TYR A 39 -4.70 -1.58 -6.61
C TYR A 39 -5.42 -0.98 -5.40
N SER A 40 -4.65 -0.54 -4.41
CA SER A 40 -5.18 0.16 -3.24
C SER A 40 -4.17 1.19 -2.75
N GLU A 41 -4.65 2.41 -2.54
CA GLU A 41 -3.87 3.49 -1.94
C GLU A 41 -4.71 4.18 -0.88
N SER A 42 -4.04 4.58 0.21
CA SER A 42 -4.68 5.39 1.25
C SER A 42 -3.79 6.53 1.69
N TYR A 43 -4.38 7.69 1.95
CA TYR A 43 -3.66 8.89 2.35
C TYR A 43 -4.50 9.78 3.28
N GLU A 44 -3.80 10.58 4.08
CA GLU A 44 -4.39 11.47 5.08
C GLU A 44 -4.43 12.92 4.58
N THR A 45 -5.55 13.59 4.81
CA THR A 45 -5.76 14.98 4.40
C THR A 45 -6.47 15.78 5.47
N ARG A 46 -6.26 17.10 5.47
CA ARG A 46 -6.94 18.01 6.41
C ARG A 46 -8.46 18.12 6.18
N GLY A 47 -8.93 17.79 4.98
CA GLY A 47 -10.32 17.94 4.58
C GLY A 47 -10.72 16.91 3.53
N PRO A 48 -12.02 16.67 3.33
CA PRO A 48 -12.48 15.64 2.42
C PRO A 48 -12.12 16.03 0.98
N GLN A 49 -11.37 15.19 0.29
CA GLN A 49 -11.07 15.38 -1.14
C GLN A 49 -12.06 14.64 -2.02
N ARG A 50 -12.07 14.96 -3.31
CA ARG A 50 -12.79 14.18 -4.33
C ARG A 50 -11.79 13.25 -4.99
N GLY A 51 -12.11 11.97 -5.04
CA GLY A 51 -11.37 10.98 -5.82
C GLY A 51 -12.20 10.44 -6.97
N TYR A 52 -11.68 9.39 -7.61
CA TYR A 52 -12.30 8.82 -8.79
C TYR A 52 -13.21 7.65 -8.40
N GLU A 53 -14.43 7.64 -8.95
CA GLU A 53 -15.43 6.59 -8.77
C GLU A 53 -15.94 6.20 -10.15
N GLY A 54 -15.65 4.97 -10.59
CA GLY A 54 -16.09 4.51 -11.91
C GLY A 54 -15.23 3.43 -12.55
N TYR A 55 -15.60 3.05 -13.76
CA TYR A 55 -14.85 2.12 -14.59
C TYR A 55 -13.74 2.84 -15.34
N VAL A 56 -12.49 2.40 -15.13
CA VAL A 56 -11.35 2.82 -15.98
C VAL A 56 -11.10 1.82 -17.12
N ALA A 57 -11.74 0.65 -17.07
CA ALA A 57 -11.84 -0.35 -18.13
C ALA A 57 -13.12 -1.21 -17.95
N PRO A 58 -13.57 -1.97 -18.97
CA PRO A 58 -14.86 -2.70 -18.93
C PRO A 58 -15.07 -3.63 -17.72
N ASP A 59 -14.00 -4.14 -17.15
CA ASP A 59 -13.96 -5.10 -16.04
C ASP A 59 -13.13 -4.58 -14.85
N TYR A 60 -12.90 -3.27 -14.77
CA TYR A 60 -12.04 -2.68 -13.74
C TYR A 60 -12.62 -1.39 -13.19
N TYR A 61 -13.17 -1.51 -12.00
CA TYR A 61 -13.87 -0.45 -11.30
C TYR A 61 -12.99 0.08 -10.17
N CYS A 62 -12.86 1.40 -10.13
CA CYS A 62 -12.18 2.11 -9.08
C CYS A 62 -13.21 2.73 -8.14
N SER A 63 -13.12 2.41 -6.84
CA SER A 63 -13.95 2.98 -5.79
C SER A 63 -13.14 3.93 -4.91
N TYR A 64 -13.75 5.05 -4.53
CA TYR A 64 -13.16 6.06 -3.67
C TYR A 64 -14.00 6.28 -2.41
N LYS A 65 -13.38 6.08 -1.25
CA LYS A 65 -14.01 6.21 0.06
C LYS A 65 -13.33 7.30 0.90
N ARG A 66 -14.15 7.94 1.73
CA ARG A 66 -13.76 9.01 2.65
C ARG A 66 -14.13 8.62 4.06
N PHE A 67 -13.14 8.55 4.94
CA PHE A 67 -13.33 8.19 6.33
C PHE A 67 -12.96 9.38 7.22
N PRO A 68 -13.93 9.98 7.94
CA PRO A 68 -13.63 11.09 8.85
C PRO A 68 -12.90 10.58 10.09
N ASN A 69 -11.72 11.11 10.35
CA ASN A 69 -10.98 10.87 11.59
C ASN A 69 -11.49 11.84 12.66
N ARG A 70 -11.98 11.28 13.77
CA ARG A 70 -12.61 12.05 14.86
C ARG A 70 -11.73 12.04 16.10
N GLU A 71 -11.58 13.21 16.69
CA GLU A 71 -10.99 13.39 18.00
C GLU A 71 -12.09 13.80 18.98
N CYS A 72 -12.14 13.16 20.15
CA CYS A 72 -13.15 13.40 21.16
C CYS A 72 -12.52 13.92 22.44
N THR A 73 -13.09 15.01 22.97
CA THR A 73 -12.69 15.60 24.25
C THR A 73 -13.83 15.49 25.25
N THR A 74 -13.52 15.15 26.50
CA THR A 74 -14.50 15.11 27.60
C THR A 74 -14.42 16.40 28.40
N GLY A 75 -15.53 17.12 28.49
CA GLY A 75 -15.62 18.35 29.28
C GLY A 75 -15.88 18.10 30.78
N ALA A 76 -15.76 19.17 31.58
CA ALA A 76 -15.92 19.11 33.05
C ALA A 76 -17.26 18.54 33.55
N GLY A 77 -18.30 18.52 32.72
CA GLY A 77 -19.60 17.91 33.02
C GLY A 77 -19.78 16.47 32.50
N GLY A 78 -18.70 15.77 32.17
CA GLY A 78 -18.73 14.39 31.64
C GLY A 78 -19.26 14.26 30.21
N LYS A 79 -19.67 15.36 29.56
CA LYS A 79 -20.13 15.35 28.17
C LYS A 79 -18.94 15.27 27.22
N GLN A 80 -19.00 14.28 26.33
CA GLN A 80 -18.03 14.09 25.25
C GLN A 80 -18.43 14.93 24.03
N ARG A 81 -17.46 15.65 23.45
CA ARG A 81 -17.60 16.35 22.18
C ARG A 81 -16.58 15.81 21.20
N CYS A 82 -17.04 15.32 20.06
CA CYS A 82 -16.19 14.80 19.00
C CYS A 82 -16.21 15.75 17.80
N ARG A 83 -15.03 16.05 17.25
CA ARG A 83 -14.86 16.84 16.03
C ARG A 83 -14.09 16.03 15.00
N VAL A 84 -14.38 16.25 13.72
CA VAL A 84 -13.56 15.72 12.63
C VAL A 84 -12.28 16.57 12.55
N VAL A 85 -11.12 15.92 12.61
CA VAL A 85 -9.80 16.59 12.62
C VAL A 85 -9.01 16.34 11.34
N SER A 86 -9.23 15.22 10.68
CA SER A 86 -8.65 14.89 9.38
C SER A 86 -9.54 13.87 8.66
N TRP A 87 -9.13 13.50 7.45
CA TRP A 87 -9.80 12.52 6.61
C TRP A 87 -8.79 11.53 6.06
N ARG A 88 -9.07 10.24 6.28
CA ARG A 88 -8.44 9.15 5.55
C ARG A 88 -9.20 8.93 4.25
N LEU A 89 -8.46 8.92 3.16
CA LEU A 89 -8.98 8.72 1.82
C LEU A 89 -8.45 7.38 1.31
N GLU A 90 -9.30 6.60 0.68
CA GLU A 90 -8.96 5.26 0.19
C GLU A 90 -9.45 5.11 -1.24
N GLN A 91 -8.54 4.80 -2.15
CA GLN A 91 -8.82 4.46 -3.54
C GLN A 91 -8.53 2.97 -3.73
N THR A 92 -9.49 2.20 -4.20
CA THR A 92 -9.29 0.80 -4.59
C THR A 92 -9.70 0.59 -6.04
N CYS A 93 -9.03 -0.28 -6.78
CA CYS A 93 -9.40 -0.65 -8.15
C CYS A 93 -9.31 -2.17 -8.33
N GLN A 94 -10.36 -2.77 -8.90
CA GLN A 94 -10.48 -4.20 -9.13
C GLN A 94 -11.49 -4.55 -10.21
#